data_AF-A0A087GPT8-F1
#
_entry.id   AF-A0A087GPT8-F1
#
_cell.length_a   1.000
_cell.length_b   1.000
_cell.length_c   1.000
_cell.angle_alpha   90.00
_cell.angle_beta   90.00
_cell.angle_gamma   90.00
#
_symmetry.space_group_name_H-M   'P 1'
#
loop_
_entity.id
_entity.type
_entity.pdbx_description
1 polymer ?
#
loop_
_entity_poly.entity_id
_entity_poly.type
_entity_poly.pdbx_seq_one_letter_code
_entity_poly.pdbx_strand_id
1 'polypeptide(L)'
;MTMKWESINQNVFVIKLVSGILITCLGFRFFILRFGQFSPVQVSVNDSQFSPPILSDNEDLIPVDIEVDKCDLFTGKWIKDPLGPIYTNGSCGIYVDGNQNCIANGRPDSAFLYWKWKPNDCSLPRFDSQRFLQLMRNKSWALIGDSISRNHVESLLCMLSTVEKPVEVYHDEDYRSKRWLFPSHNLTVSNIWSPFLVQAAIFEDSNGVSSAAVQLHLDKLENTWTDLFPSLDYAIISSGEWFLKTAIYHENATLIGCHGCPASSNMTDLGFDYAYNTSLRHVMDFIAKSNTKGMIFFRTSLPDHFENGEWHNGGNCKRAEPVSEEEVEMKVVSKILRDVEISQFERVVMETRNLKLLDFAGMLLSRPDGHPGAYRELRLFKDKNTKVPNDCLHWCLPGPIDHLNDVILEIIANG
;
A
#
# COMPACT_ATOMS: atom_id res chain seq x y z
N MET A 1 39.99 -31.15 -49.58
CA MET A 1 40.83 -30.95 -48.38
C MET A 1 40.05 -30.09 -47.40
N THR A 2 39.07 -30.68 -46.71
CA THR A 2 38.10 -29.97 -45.86
C THR A 2 37.58 -30.92 -44.78
N MET A 3 38.47 -31.38 -43.90
CA MET A 3 38.13 -32.25 -42.76
C MET A 3 38.94 -31.91 -41.49
N LYS A 4 39.33 -30.65 -41.30
CA LYS A 4 40.12 -30.22 -40.12
C LYS A 4 39.54 -29.06 -39.30
N TRP A 5 38.38 -28.50 -39.66
CA TRP A 5 37.85 -27.30 -39.01
C TRP A 5 36.84 -27.56 -37.87
N GLU A 6 36.07 -28.65 -37.91
CA GLU A 6 35.08 -28.94 -36.84
C GLU A 6 35.71 -29.47 -35.55
N SER A 7 36.79 -30.24 -35.65
CA SER A 7 37.50 -30.81 -34.48
C SER A 7 38.18 -29.74 -33.62
N ILE A 8 38.60 -28.61 -34.21
CA ILE A 8 39.28 -27.53 -33.47
C ILE A 8 38.28 -26.73 -32.62
N ASN A 9 37.07 -26.48 -33.12
CA ASN A 9 36.06 -25.71 -32.39
C ASN A 9 35.44 -26.47 -31.21
N GLN A 10 35.26 -27.80 -31.32
CA GLN A 10 34.81 -28.61 -30.19
C GLN A 10 35.83 -28.61 -29.04
N ASN A 11 37.12 -28.69 -29.35
CA ASN A 11 38.18 -28.65 -28.34
C ASN A 11 38.25 -27.30 -27.61
N VAL A 12 38.03 -26.18 -28.33
CA VAL A 12 38.00 -24.84 -27.71
C VAL A 12 36.80 -24.66 -26.78
N PHE A 13 35.64 -25.21 -27.12
CA PHE A 13 34.45 -25.17 -26.26
C PHE A 13 34.66 -25.97 -24.97
N VAL A 14 35.19 -27.19 -25.08
CA VAL A 14 35.47 -28.05 -23.92
C VAL A 14 36.51 -27.41 -22.99
N ILE A 15 37.57 -26.81 -23.55
CA ILE A 15 38.59 -26.10 -22.75
C ILE A 15 37.99 -24.90 -22.01
N LYS A 16 37.13 -24.11 -22.66
CA LYS A 16 36.43 -22.99 -21.99
C LYS A 16 35.49 -23.46 -20.88
N LEU A 17 34.77 -24.55 -21.10
CA LEU A 17 33.87 -25.13 -20.10
C LEU A 17 34.63 -25.62 -18.87
N VAL A 18 35.71 -26.39 -19.08
CA VAL A 18 36.56 -26.92 -18.00
C VAL A 18 37.24 -25.78 -17.24
N SER A 19 37.69 -24.73 -17.94
CA SER A 19 38.29 -23.55 -17.31
C SER A 19 37.29 -22.78 -16.45
N GLY A 20 36.03 -22.64 -16.90
CA GLY A 20 34.96 -22.01 -16.13
C GLY A 20 34.60 -22.75 -14.84
N ILE A 21 34.56 -24.09 -14.89
CA ILE A 21 34.31 -24.95 -13.73
C ILE A 21 35.48 -24.84 -12.72
N LEU A 22 36.73 -24.86 -13.18
CA LEU A 22 37.90 -24.71 -12.31
C LEU A 22 37.93 -23.34 -11.59
N ILE A 23 37.59 -22.26 -12.29
CA ILE A 23 37.55 -20.90 -11.70
C ILE A 23 36.43 -20.79 -10.66
N THR A 24 35.25 -21.37 -10.92
CA THR A 24 34.14 -21.37 -9.96
C THR A 24 34.45 -22.24 -8.74
N CYS A 25 35.06 -23.41 -8.91
CA CYS A 25 35.51 -24.24 -7.79
C CYS A 25 36.60 -23.55 -6.95
N LEU A 26 37.56 -22.85 -7.58
CA LEU A 26 38.57 -22.06 -6.87
C LEU A 26 37.93 -20.90 -6.09
N GLY A 27 36.98 -20.18 -6.70
CA GLY A 27 36.22 -19.12 -6.03
C GLY A 27 35.43 -19.63 -4.82
N PHE A 28 34.77 -20.78 -4.95
CA PHE A 28 34.02 -21.40 -3.85
C PHE A 28 34.95 -21.86 -2.71
N ARG A 29 36.16 -22.35 -3.04
CA ARG A 29 37.18 -22.73 -2.05
C ARG A 29 37.71 -21.50 -1.29
N PHE A 30 37.92 -20.37 -1.96
CA PHE A 30 38.28 -19.10 -1.29
C PHE A 30 37.14 -18.56 -0.42
N PHE A 31 35.88 -18.75 -0.82
CA PHE A 31 34.72 -18.36 -0.02
C PHE A 31 34.61 -19.18 1.27
N ILE A 32 34.80 -20.50 1.21
CA ILE A 32 34.81 -21.38 2.39
C ILE A 32 35.99 -21.07 3.30
N LEU A 33 37.18 -20.77 2.75
CA LEU A 33 38.36 -20.43 3.56
C LEU A 33 38.23 -19.06 4.28
N ARG A 34 37.36 -18.15 3.82
CA ARG A 34 37.10 -16.86 4.49
C ARG A 34 36.03 -16.93 5.60
N PHE A 35 35.22 -17.98 5.65
CA PHE A 35 34.18 -18.14 6.68
C PHE A 35 34.58 -19.05 7.86
N GLY A 36 35.85 -19.48 7.92
CA GLY A 36 36.36 -20.42 8.92
C GLY A 36 37.01 -19.82 10.17
N GLN A 37 36.79 -18.55 10.52
CA GLN A 37 37.30 -17.97 11.77
C GLN A 37 36.29 -17.02 12.43
N PHE A 38 35.35 -17.58 13.17
CA PHE A 38 34.77 -16.91 14.33
C PHE A 38 35.08 -17.77 15.56
N SER A 39 36.08 -17.35 16.34
CA SER A 39 36.25 -17.84 17.70
C SER A 39 35.13 -17.28 18.57
N PRO A 40 34.52 -18.08 19.47
CA PRO A 40 33.60 -17.55 20.45
C PRO A 40 34.41 -16.70 21.45
N VAL A 41 34.13 -15.41 21.51
CA VAL A 41 34.59 -14.55 22.60
C VAL A 41 33.74 -14.91 23.82
N GLN A 42 34.35 -15.56 24.81
CA GLN A 42 33.75 -15.72 26.13
C GLN A 42 33.81 -14.39 26.86
N VAL A 43 32.65 -13.79 27.10
CA VAL A 43 32.52 -12.64 28.01
C VAL A 43 32.30 -13.18 29.41
N SER A 44 33.28 -12.96 30.28
CA SER A 44 33.17 -13.16 31.72
C SER A 44 32.25 -12.10 32.31
N VAL A 45 31.10 -12.52 32.84
CA VAL A 45 30.21 -11.68 33.64
C VAL A 45 30.81 -11.57 35.03
N ASN A 46 31.37 -10.41 35.37
CA ASN A 46 31.67 -10.06 36.74
C ASN A 46 30.44 -9.40 37.34
N ASP A 47 29.88 -10.08 38.33
CA ASP A 47 28.79 -9.62 39.16
C ASP A 47 29.32 -8.54 40.11
N SER A 48 28.86 -7.30 39.97
CA SER A 48 29.07 -6.27 40.99
C SER A 48 27.76 -5.54 41.23
N GLN A 49 27.22 -5.82 42.42
CA GLN A 49 26.07 -5.22 43.07
C GLN A 49 26.09 -3.69 42.96
N PHE A 50 25.00 -3.12 42.44
CA PHE A 50 24.63 -1.73 42.70
C PHE A 50 23.21 -1.73 43.30
N SER A 51 23.13 -1.38 44.57
CA SER A 51 21.88 -1.10 45.27
C SER A 51 21.26 0.21 44.73
N PRO A 52 19.93 0.28 44.57
CA PRO A 52 19.27 1.51 44.14
C PRO A 52 19.21 2.53 45.30
N PRO A 53 19.32 3.85 45.03
CA PRO A 53 19.05 4.85 46.04
C PRO A 53 17.54 5.00 46.26
N ILE A 54 17.20 5.05 47.55
CA ILE A 54 15.89 5.36 48.12
C ILE A 54 15.47 6.77 47.68
N LEU A 55 14.29 6.91 47.10
CA LEU A 55 13.59 8.20 46.97
C LEU A 55 12.27 8.12 47.73
N SER A 56 12.05 9.13 48.57
CA SER A 56 11.01 9.23 49.59
C SER A 56 9.59 9.35 49.03
N ASP A 57 8.66 8.69 49.70
CA ASP A 57 7.22 8.89 49.60
C ASP A 57 6.85 10.33 49.94
N ASN A 58 6.15 10.99 49.03
CA ASN A 58 5.22 12.07 49.36
C ASN A 58 3.95 11.80 48.55
N GLU A 59 2.94 11.29 49.25
CA GLU A 59 1.54 11.30 48.84
C GLU A 59 1.03 12.75 48.74
N ASP A 60 -0.11 12.89 48.04
CA ASP A 60 -0.90 14.11 47.82
C ASP A 60 -0.49 15.04 46.65
N LEU A 61 -0.63 14.52 45.43
CA LEU A 61 -1.24 15.29 44.34
C LEU A 61 -2.18 14.37 43.55
N ILE A 62 -3.48 14.66 43.66
CA ILE A 62 -4.55 14.09 42.82
C ILE A 62 -4.12 14.26 41.35
N PRO A 63 -3.99 13.19 40.55
CA PRO A 63 -3.86 13.35 39.11
C PRO A 63 -5.21 13.89 38.61
N VAL A 64 -5.27 15.19 38.39
CA VAL A 64 -6.17 15.73 37.38
C VAL A 64 -5.77 15.00 36.10
N ASP A 65 -6.65 14.18 35.56
CA ASP A 65 -6.56 13.68 34.19
C ASP A 65 -6.49 14.90 33.28
N ILE A 66 -5.26 15.38 33.05
CA ILE A 66 -4.95 16.19 31.90
C ILE A 66 -5.07 15.19 30.76
N GLU A 67 -6.25 15.13 30.13
CA GLU A 67 -6.35 14.59 28.77
C GLU A 67 -5.26 15.31 27.98
N VAL A 68 -4.13 14.63 27.75
CA VAL A 68 -3.13 15.08 26.80
C VAL A 68 -3.88 15.05 25.47
N ASP A 69 -4.25 16.23 24.97
CA ASP A 69 -4.89 16.41 23.67
C ASP A 69 -4.22 15.47 22.67
N LYS A 70 -4.94 14.42 22.26
CA LYS A 70 -4.45 13.48 21.26
C LYS A 70 -4.24 14.27 19.98
N CYS A 71 -2.99 14.39 19.53
CA CYS A 71 -2.67 15.08 18.30
C CYS A 71 -3.50 14.53 17.13
N ASP A 72 -4.17 15.42 16.40
CA ASP A 72 -4.76 15.07 15.12
C ASP A 72 -3.66 14.94 14.06
N LEU A 73 -3.38 13.70 13.65
CA LEU A 73 -2.35 13.37 12.66
C LEU A 73 -2.79 13.62 11.22
N PHE A 74 -4.10 13.83 10.99
CA PHE A 74 -4.70 13.90 9.65
C PHE A 74 -4.92 15.34 9.16
N THR A 75 -4.85 16.32 10.07
CA THR A 75 -4.92 17.76 9.76
C THR A 75 -3.56 18.42 9.93
N GLY A 76 -3.10 19.13 8.90
CA GLY A 76 -1.74 19.66 8.84
C GLY A 76 -1.39 20.17 7.46
N LYS A 77 -0.09 20.32 7.21
CA LYS A 77 0.42 20.85 5.94
C LYS A 77 1.69 20.16 5.48
N TRP A 78 1.91 20.20 4.17
CA TRP A 78 3.17 19.78 3.56
C TRP A 78 4.24 20.86 3.73
N ILE A 79 5.41 20.43 4.20
CA ILE A 79 6.59 21.28 4.29
C ILE A 79 7.74 20.64 3.53
N LYS A 80 8.63 21.48 2.99
CA LYS A 80 9.82 21.01 2.28
C LYS A 80 10.69 20.15 3.19
N ASP A 81 11.20 19.08 2.62
CA ASP A 81 12.04 18.12 3.30
C ASP A 81 13.29 17.80 2.47
N PRO A 82 14.45 18.40 2.81
CA PRO A 82 15.67 18.21 2.02
C PRO A 82 16.24 16.80 2.11
N LEU A 83 15.77 15.97 3.06
CA LEU A 83 16.21 14.58 3.18
C LEU A 83 15.60 13.66 2.11
N GLY A 84 14.42 14.02 1.58
CA GLY A 84 13.72 13.23 0.57
C GLY A 84 13.23 11.85 1.07
N PRO A 85 12.94 10.91 0.15
CA PRO A 85 12.43 9.59 0.50
C PRO A 85 13.53 8.67 1.06
N ILE A 86 13.15 7.72 1.91
CA ILE A 86 14.10 6.79 2.54
C ILE A 86 14.58 5.67 1.61
N TYR A 87 13.99 5.57 0.43
CA TYR A 87 14.33 4.60 -0.59
C TYR A 87 14.29 5.26 -1.98
N THR A 88 14.86 4.56 -2.95
CA THR A 88 14.83 4.96 -4.36
C THR A 88 14.23 3.86 -5.22
N ASN A 89 13.89 4.21 -6.45
CA ASN A 89 13.38 3.28 -7.46
C ASN A 89 14.37 2.15 -7.73
N GLY A 90 15.68 2.42 -7.61
CA GLY A 90 16.72 1.40 -7.76
C GLY A 90 16.76 0.38 -6.60
N SER A 91 16.46 0.81 -5.37
CA SER A 91 16.51 -0.07 -4.18
C SER A 91 15.25 -0.90 -3.97
N CYS A 92 14.12 -0.47 -4.54
CA CYS A 92 12.81 -1.11 -4.37
C CYS A 92 12.11 -1.55 -5.67
N GLY A 93 12.62 -1.22 -6.86
CA GLY A 93 11.88 -1.35 -8.11
C GLY A 93 11.33 -2.75 -8.46
N ILE A 94 11.77 -3.82 -7.78
CA ILE A 94 11.20 -5.16 -7.91
C ILE A 94 9.82 -5.33 -7.27
N TYR A 95 9.48 -4.52 -6.26
CA TYR A 95 8.19 -4.60 -5.54
C TYR A 95 7.15 -3.60 -6.07
N VAL A 96 7.58 -2.58 -6.80
CA VAL A 96 6.74 -1.50 -7.32
C VAL A 96 6.14 -1.92 -8.66
N ASP A 97 4.83 -1.78 -8.83
CA ASP A 97 4.17 -1.88 -10.13
C ASP A 97 4.86 -0.92 -11.11
N GLY A 98 5.23 -1.42 -12.30
CA GLY A 98 5.88 -0.61 -13.32
C GLY A 98 5.12 0.69 -13.62
N ASN A 99 3.79 0.68 -13.46
CA ASN A 99 2.91 1.83 -13.63
C ASN A 99 3.16 2.99 -12.65
N GLN A 100 3.72 2.69 -11.48
CA GLN A 100 3.91 3.63 -10.37
C GLN A 100 5.40 4.05 -10.21
N ASN A 101 6.29 3.44 -11.00
CA ASN A 101 7.73 3.71 -10.99
C ASN A 101 8.09 4.94 -11.85
N CYS A 102 7.56 6.12 -11.47
CA CYS A 102 7.55 7.33 -12.30
C CYS A 102 8.95 7.80 -12.78
N ILE A 103 9.95 7.79 -11.89
CA ILE A 103 11.31 8.21 -12.26
C ILE A 103 11.93 7.22 -13.24
N ALA A 104 11.76 5.91 -13.03
CA ALA A 104 12.25 4.92 -13.99
C ALA A 104 11.53 5.02 -15.33
N ASN A 105 10.26 5.41 -15.34
CA ASN A 105 9.48 5.66 -16.56
C ASN A 105 9.83 6.98 -17.27
N GLY A 106 10.77 7.77 -16.73
CA GLY A 106 11.31 8.97 -17.36
C GLY A 106 10.61 10.27 -16.96
N ARG A 107 9.94 10.32 -15.80
CA ARG A 107 9.45 11.58 -15.24
C ARG A 107 10.64 12.54 -14.97
N PRO A 108 10.64 13.75 -15.56
CA PRO A 108 11.79 14.65 -15.51
C PRO A 108 11.87 15.46 -14.21
N ASP A 109 10.73 15.77 -13.59
CA ASP A 109 10.64 16.48 -12.33
C ASP A 109 10.72 15.53 -11.13
N SER A 110 11.40 15.95 -10.07
CA SER A 110 11.58 15.16 -8.84
C SER A 110 11.26 15.95 -7.57
N ALA A 111 10.85 17.22 -7.68
CA ALA A 111 10.58 18.09 -6.55
C ALA A 111 9.46 17.54 -5.64
N PHE A 112 8.50 16.79 -6.20
CA PHE A 112 7.41 16.14 -5.48
C PHE A 112 7.89 15.14 -4.40
N LEU A 113 9.14 14.64 -4.51
CA LEU A 113 9.75 13.72 -3.55
C LEU A 113 10.25 14.39 -2.26
N TYR A 114 10.41 15.72 -2.26
CA TYR A 114 11.10 16.46 -1.19
C TYR A 114 10.11 17.23 -0.31
N TRP A 115 9.05 16.53 0.09
CA TRP A 115 8.00 17.04 0.97
C TRP A 115 7.78 16.06 2.12
N LYS A 116 7.39 16.58 3.27
CA LYS A 116 6.91 15.77 4.40
C LYS A 116 5.65 16.36 5.00
N TRP A 117 4.79 15.48 5.50
CA TRP A 117 3.60 15.89 6.22
C TRP A 117 3.97 16.40 7.63
N LYS A 118 3.38 17.52 8.02
CA LYS A 118 3.50 18.06 9.38
C LYS A 118 2.09 18.30 9.94
N PRO A 119 1.62 17.49 10.89
CA PRO A 119 0.42 17.80 11.67
C PRO A 119 0.49 19.19 12.31
N ASN A 120 -0.66 19.83 12.52
CA ASN A 120 -0.70 21.19 13.05
C ASN A 120 -0.15 21.27 14.48
N ASP A 121 -0.56 20.33 15.32
CA ASP A 121 -0.39 20.42 16.77
C ASP A 121 0.72 19.52 17.33
N CYS A 122 1.38 18.73 16.47
CA CYS A 122 2.49 17.89 16.88
C CYS A 122 3.52 17.62 15.79
N SER A 123 4.61 16.95 16.19
CA SER A 123 5.59 16.40 15.28
C SER A 123 5.20 14.98 14.87
N LEU A 124 5.21 14.71 13.56
CA LEU A 124 5.17 13.35 13.04
C LEU A 124 6.61 12.86 12.79
N PRO A 125 7.08 11.81 13.49
CA PRO A 125 8.35 11.19 13.19
C PRO A 125 8.35 10.58 11.78
N ARG A 126 9.50 10.61 11.11
CA ARG A 126 9.70 9.84 9.88
C ARG A 126 9.59 8.35 10.19
N PHE A 127 9.03 7.59 9.25
CA PHE A 127 8.95 6.14 9.34
C PHE A 127 10.32 5.50 9.61
N ASP A 128 10.39 4.79 10.73
CA ASP A 128 11.52 3.98 11.11
C ASP A 128 11.20 2.52 10.77
N SER A 129 11.84 2.04 9.70
CA SER A 129 11.63 0.68 9.20
C SER A 129 12.09 -0.39 10.20
N GLN A 130 13.14 -0.11 10.97
CA GLN A 130 13.61 -1.04 12.00
C GLN A 130 12.62 -1.10 13.15
N ARG A 131 12.13 0.06 13.61
CA ARG A 131 11.10 0.13 14.66
C ARG A 131 9.82 -0.60 14.25
N PHE A 132 9.33 -0.37 13.02
CA PHE A 132 8.15 -1.06 12.51
C PHE A 132 8.34 -2.58 12.54
N LEU A 133 9.45 -3.09 11.97
CA LEU A 133 9.73 -4.53 11.93
C LEU A 133 9.81 -5.15 13.34
N GLN A 134 10.36 -4.44 14.33
CA GLN A 134 10.40 -4.93 15.71
C GLN A 134 9.03 -4.97 16.36
N LEU A 135 8.21 -3.91 16.18
CA LEU A 135 6.84 -3.87 16.70
C LEU A 135 5.95 -4.96 16.06
N MET A 136 6.26 -5.36 14.82
CA MET A 136 5.52 -6.32 14.03
C MET A 136 6.10 -7.75 14.07
N ARG A 137 7.08 -8.01 14.94
CA ARG A 137 7.66 -9.34 15.08
C ARG A 137 6.60 -10.39 15.43
N ASN A 138 6.60 -11.51 14.72
CA ASN A 138 5.64 -12.62 14.85
C ASN A 138 4.18 -12.23 14.56
N LYS A 139 3.95 -11.23 13.71
CA LYS A 139 2.61 -10.76 13.38
C LYS A 139 2.26 -10.93 11.90
N SER A 140 0.97 -10.85 11.62
CA SER A 140 0.38 -10.88 10.30
C SER A 140 -0.33 -9.56 10.00
N TRP A 141 0.03 -8.97 8.86
CA TRP A 141 -0.46 -7.68 8.40
C TRP A 141 -1.09 -7.85 7.01
N ALA A 142 -2.30 -7.34 6.79
CA ALA A 142 -2.92 -7.34 5.47
C ALA A 142 -3.48 -5.97 5.09
N LEU A 143 -3.29 -5.57 3.84
CA LEU A 143 -4.06 -4.51 3.21
C LEU A 143 -5.05 -5.17 2.25
N ILE A 144 -6.33 -4.84 2.43
CA ILE A 144 -7.46 -5.46 1.76
C ILE A 144 -8.17 -4.37 0.97
N GLY A 145 -8.31 -4.56 -0.33
CA GLY A 145 -9.02 -3.60 -1.18
C GLY A 145 -8.61 -3.65 -2.64
N ASP A 146 -8.52 -2.48 -3.25
CA ASP A 146 -8.30 -2.28 -4.68
C ASP A 146 -6.82 -1.99 -5.04
N SER A 147 -6.59 -1.41 -6.23
CA SER A 147 -5.26 -1.08 -6.73
C SER A 147 -4.57 0.03 -5.94
N ILE A 148 -5.31 0.86 -5.20
CA ILE A 148 -4.76 1.87 -4.30
C ILE A 148 -4.31 1.20 -2.99
N SER A 149 -5.02 0.17 -2.51
CA SER A 149 -4.50 -0.71 -1.44
C SER A 149 -3.18 -1.36 -1.85
N ARG A 150 -3.09 -1.89 -3.08
CA ARG A 150 -1.83 -2.43 -3.62
C ARG A 150 -0.71 -1.38 -3.63
N ASN A 151 -0.97 -0.18 -4.16
CA ASN A 151 -0.01 0.92 -4.19
C ASN A 151 0.51 1.28 -2.79
N HIS A 152 -0.35 1.20 -1.76
CA HIS A 152 0.06 1.40 -0.36
C HIS A 152 0.92 0.24 0.19
N VAL A 153 0.60 -1.03 -0.13
CA VAL A 153 1.46 -2.17 0.25
C VAL A 153 2.84 -2.03 -0.36
N GLU A 154 2.93 -1.68 -1.63
CA GLU A 154 4.20 -1.57 -2.35
C GLU A 154 5.07 -0.48 -1.72
N SER A 155 4.49 0.66 -1.35
CA SER A 155 5.17 1.69 -0.54
C SER A 155 5.73 1.13 0.77
N LEU A 156 4.90 0.42 1.56
CA LEU A 156 5.34 -0.18 2.81
C LEU A 156 6.48 -1.20 2.60
N LEU A 157 6.35 -2.08 1.61
CA LEU A 157 7.40 -3.05 1.26
C LEU A 157 8.70 -2.37 0.88
N CYS A 158 8.66 -1.25 0.16
CA CYS A 158 9.84 -0.45 -0.16
C CYS A 158 10.55 0.09 1.06
N MET A 159 9.78 0.66 1.99
CA MET A 159 10.31 1.21 3.23
C MET A 159 10.96 0.11 4.05
N LEU A 160 10.26 -1.00 4.31
CA LEU A 160 10.79 -2.13 5.09
C LEU A 160 12.01 -2.80 4.44
N SER A 161 12.05 -2.83 3.10
CA SER A 161 13.16 -3.37 2.31
C SER A 161 14.48 -2.63 2.46
N THR A 162 14.51 -1.49 3.16
CA THR A 162 15.74 -0.80 3.56
C THR A 162 16.46 -1.51 4.72
N VAL A 163 15.74 -2.32 5.51
CA VAL A 163 16.27 -3.07 6.65
C VAL A 163 16.30 -4.56 6.37
N GLU A 164 15.21 -5.13 5.84
CA GLU A 164 15.13 -6.55 5.52
C GLU A 164 14.38 -6.77 4.21
N LYS A 165 14.93 -7.59 3.31
CA LYS A 165 14.26 -7.92 2.05
C LYS A 165 13.17 -8.98 2.28
N PRO A 166 11.92 -8.72 1.88
CA PRO A 166 10.87 -9.72 1.95
C PRO A 166 11.08 -10.85 0.94
N VAL A 167 10.55 -12.02 1.27
CA VAL A 167 10.41 -13.16 0.37
C VAL A 167 8.93 -13.32 0.03
N GLU A 168 8.57 -13.32 -1.26
CA GLU A 168 7.21 -13.67 -1.67
C GLU A 168 6.96 -15.15 -1.38
N VAL A 169 5.92 -15.45 -0.60
CA VAL A 169 5.57 -16.81 -0.15
C VAL A 169 4.24 -17.29 -0.70
N TYR A 170 3.46 -16.39 -1.30
CA TYR A 170 2.19 -16.71 -1.95
C TYR A 170 1.81 -15.60 -2.94
N HIS A 171 1.18 -16.02 -4.04
CA HIS A 171 0.39 -15.16 -4.91
C HIS A 171 -0.80 -15.96 -5.46
N ASP A 172 -1.88 -15.28 -5.84
CA ASP A 172 -2.96 -15.90 -6.62
C ASP A 172 -2.56 -16.07 -8.10
N GLU A 173 -3.40 -16.73 -8.89
CA GLU A 173 -3.11 -17.04 -10.31
C GLU A 173 -2.81 -15.78 -11.14
N ASP A 174 -3.52 -14.68 -10.85
CA ASP A 174 -3.40 -13.40 -11.55
C ASP A 174 -2.39 -12.43 -10.91
N TYR A 175 -1.69 -12.84 -9.84
CA TYR A 175 -0.76 -12.00 -9.07
C TYR A 175 -1.40 -10.72 -8.51
N ARG A 176 -2.72 -10.70 -8.30
CA ARG A 176 -3.45 -9.59 -7.69
C ARG A 176 -3.33 -9.62 -6.17
N SER A 177 -3.48 -10.80 -5.59
CA SER A 177 -3.24 -11.04 -4.16
C SER A 177 -1.84 -11.63 -3.97
N LYS A 178 -1.10 -11.13 -2.98
CA LYS A 178 0.28 -11.53 -2.71
C LYS A 178 0.58 -11.51 -1.22
N ARG A 179 1.51 -12.35 -0.78
CA ARG A 179 2.02 -12.37 0.59
C ARG A 179 3.53 -12.46 0.60
N TRP A 180 4.11 -11.67 1.48
CA TRP A 180 5.54 -11.59 1.73
C TRP A 180 5.85 -11.95 3.17
N LEU A 181 6.96 -12.67 3.37
CA LEU A 181 7.53 -12.98 4.67
C LEU A 181 8.82 -12.19 4.86
N PHE A 182 8.98 -11.55 6.02
CA PHE A 182 10.23 -11.00 6.52
C PHE A 182 10.84 -12.00 7.52
N PRO A 183 11.77 -12.88 7.09
CA PRO A 183 12.13 -14.08 7.87
C PRO A 183 12.72 -13.79 9.25
N SER A 184 13.54 -12.73 9.38
CA SER A 184 14.23 -12.36 10.62
C SER A 184 13.27 -11.81 11.68
N HIS A 185 12.13 -11.28 11.25
CA HIS A 185 11.07 -10.78 12.12
C HIS A 185 9.86 -11.71 12.20
N ASN A 186 9.81 -12.75 11.36
CA ASN A 186 8.65 -13.62 11.22
C ASN A 186 7.34 -12.80 11.05
N LEU A 187 7.44 -11.73 10.25
CA LEU A 187 6.33 -10.86 9.90
C LEU A 187 5.81 -11.26 8.53
N THR A 188 4.50 -11.46 8.39
CA THR A 188 3.86 -11.58 7.08
C THR A 188 3.14 -10.29 6.72
N VAL A 189 3.36 -9.78 5.51
CA VAL A 189 2.62 -8.64 4.93
C VAL A 189 1.88 -9.16 3.70
N SER A 190 0.59 -8.87 3.59
CA SER A 190 -0.25 -9.34 2.48
C SER A 190 -0.94 -8.18 1.78
N ASN A 191 -1.03 -8.25 0.46
CA ASN A 191 -2.03 -7.54 -0.33
C ASN A 191 -3.14 -8.53 -0.67
N ILE A 192 -4.39 -8.23 -0.30
CA ILE A 192 -5.55 -9.08 -0.61
C ILE A 192 -6.46 -8.31 -1.57
N TRP A 193 -6.56 -8.79 -2.80
CA TRP A 193 -7.37 -8.17 -3.83
C TRP A 193 -8.86 -8.41 -3.56
N SER A 194 -9.55 -7.34 -3.17
CA SER A 194 -11.00 -7.33 -2.98
C SER A 194 -11.53 -5.91 -3.24
N PRO A 195 -11.56 -5.48 -4.52
CA PRO A 195 -11.77 -4.08 -4.87
C PRO A 195 -13.16 -3.54 -4.50
N PHE A 196 -14.14 -4.43 -4.28
CA PHE A 196 -15.46 -4.07 -3.79
C PHE A 196 -15.73 -4.52 -2.35
N LEU A 197 -14.81 -5.26 -1.72
CA LEU A 197 -14.97 -5.96 -0.43
C LEU A 197 -16.08 -7.03 -0.38
N VAL A 198 -17.03 -6.98 -1.30
CA VAL A 198 -18.11 -7.94 -1.54
C VAL A 198 -17.84 -8.77 -2.80
N GLN A 199 -18.54 -9.89 -2.93
CA GLN A 199 -18.42 -10.79 -4.07
C GLN A 199 -18.76 -10.07 -5.37
N ALA A 200 -17.83 -10.13 -6.32
CA ALA A 200 -17.97 -9.49 -7.60
C ALA A 200 -17.45 -10.39 -8.73
N ALA A 201 -18.25 -10.51 -9.80
CA ALA A 201 -17.74 -11.03 -11.08
C ALA A 201 -17.22 -9.85 -11.92
N ILE A 202 -15.91 -9.82 -12.12
CA ILE A 202 -15.20 -8.75 -12.84
C ILE A 202 -14.78 -9.28 -14.21
N PHE A 203 -15.14 -8.55 -15.28
CA PHE A 203 -14.89 -8.95 -16.67
C PHE A 203 -13.93 -8.00 -17.38
N GLU A 204 -12.92 -7.53 -16.64
CA GLU A 204 -11.94 -6.53 -17.08
C GLU A 204 -10.54 -7.16 -17.23
N ASP A 205 -9.87 -6.86 -18.34
CA ASP A 205 -8.50 -7.28 -18.61
C ASP A 205 -7.45 -6.44 -17.85
N SER A 206 -6.17 -6.78 -17.99
CA SER A 206 -5.07 -6.07 -17.33
C SER A 206 -4.89 -4.61 -17.81
N ASN A 207 -5.48 -4.24 -18.95
CA ASN A 207 -5.43 -2.89 -19.51
C ASN A 207 -6.61 -2.03 -19.08
N GLY A 208 -7.54 -2.59 -18.31
CA GLY A 208 -8.75 -1.90 -17.87
C GLY A 208 -9.89 -1.96 -18.88
N VAL A 209 -9.82 -2.84 -19.89
CA VAL A 209 -10.87 -3.01 -20.89
C VAL A 209 -11.91 -4.00 -20.38
N SER A 210 -13.13 -3.48 -20.13
CA SER A 210 -14.27 -4.28 -19.68
C SER A 210 -14.99 -4.96 -20.86
N SER A 211 -15.25 -6.26 -20.75
CA SER A 211 -16.04 -7.04 -21.72
C SER A 211 -17.53 -7.14 -21.35
N ALA A 212 -17.87 -6.90 -20.08
CA ALA A 212 -19.24 -6.85 -19.56
C ALA A 212 -19.30 -6.01 -18.27
N ALA A 213 -20.51 -5.62 -17.86
CA ALA A 213 -20.74 -4.95 -16.57
C ALA A 213 -20.41 -5.89 -15.39
N VAL A 214 -19.84 -5.31 -14.33
CA VAL A 214 -19.55 -6.05 -13.09
C VAL A 214 -20.84 -6.62 -12.52
N GLN A 215 -20.85 -7.89 -12.09
CA GLN A 215 -21.96 -8.43 -11.29
C GLN A 215 -21.58 -8.33 -9.81
N LEU A 216 -22.30 -7.50 -9.06
CA LEU A 216 -21.95 -7.17 -7.69
C LEU A 216 -23.02 -7.68 -6.71
N HIS A 217 -22.61 -8.52 -5.75
CA HIS A 217 -23.49 -9.03 -4.70
C HIS A 217 -23.32 -8.23 -3.41
N LEU A 218 -24.18 -7.23 -3.20
CA LEU A 218 -23.99 -6.21 -2.14
C LEU A 218 -24.03 -6.78 -0.72
N ASP A 219 -24.74 -7.90 -0.53
CA ASP A 219 -24.99 -8.57 0.75
C ASP A 219 -24.05 -9.75 1.04
N LYS A 220 -23.11 -10.05 0.13
CA LYS A 220 -22.18 -11.18 0.25
C LYS A 220 -20.75 -10.70 0.29
N LEU A 221 -20.12 -10.75 1.46
CA LEU A 221 -18.71 -10.42 1.59
C LEU A 221 -17.83 -11.39 0.81
N GLU A 222 -16.70 -10.88 0.31
CA GLU A 222 -15.73 -11.69 -0.42
C GLU A 222 -14.96 -12.62 0.55
N ASN A 223 -14.85 -13.90 0.19
CA ASN A 223 -14.28 -14.92 1.08
C ASN A 223 -12.75 -14.76 1.21
N THR A 224 -12.08 -14.27 0.16
CA THR A 224 -10.62 -14.16 0.11
C THR A 224 -10.02 -13.37 1.26
N TRP A 225 -10.75 -12.38 1.79
CA TRP A 225 -10.33 -11.61 2.96
C TRP A 225 -11.07 -12.02 4.23
N THR A 226 -12.38 -12.33 4.17
CA THR A 226 -13.16 -12.64 5.38
C THR A 226 -12.70 -13.94 6.04
N ASP A 227 -12.25 -14.93 5.28
CA ASP A 227 -11.73 -16.20 5.83
C ASP A 227 -10.41 -15.98 6.59
N LEU A 228 -9.59 -15.02 6.16
CA LEU A 228 -8.31 -14.70 6.78
C LEU A 228 -8.44 -13.70 7.93
N PHE A 229 -9.45 -12.84 7.88
CA PHE A 229 -9.61 -11.69 8.77
C PHE A 229 -9.50 -12.01 10.27
N PRO A 230 -10.12 -13.08 10.81
CA PRO A 230 -9.99 -13.41 12.24
C PRO A 230 -8.58 -13.76 12.70
N SER A 231 -7.70 -14.15 11.77
CA SER A 231 -6.31 -14.55 12.05
C SER A 231 -5.30 -13.41 11.94
N LEU A 232 -5.72 -12.23 11.45
CA LEU A 232 -4.84 -11.10 11.23
C LEU A 232 -4.58 -10.33 12.53
N ASP A 233 -3.32 -9.99 12.78
CA ASP A 233 -2.94 -9.09 13.87
C ASP A 233 -3.22 -7.62 13.49
N TYR A 234 -3.08 -7.29 12.20
CA TYR A 234 -3.38 -5.99 11.64
C TYR A 234 -4.05 -6.10 10.27
N ALA A 235 -5.09 -5.30 10.06
CA ALA A 235 -5.76 -5.20 8.77
C ALA A 235 -6.00 -3.72 8.41
N ILE A 236 -5.68 -3.32 7.18
CA ILE A 236 -6.16 -2.06 6.60
C ILE A 236 -7.18 -2.43 5.52
N ILE A 237 -8.42 -1.98 5.69
CA ILE A 237 -9.51 -2.21 4.74
C ILE A 237 -9.83 -0.88 4.06
N SER A 238 -9.92 -0.88 2.74
CA SER A 238 -10.40 0.28 1.97
C SER A 238 -10.98 -0.12 0.61
N SER A 239 -11.82 0.76 0.08
CA SER A 239 -12.45 0.64 -1.23
C SER A 239 -12.85 2.04 -1.72
N GLY A 240 -13.37 2.16 -2.94
CA GLY A 240 -13.99 3.40 -3.42
C GLY A 240 -14.17 3.40 -4.93
N GLU A 241 -13.09 3.70 -5.64
CA GLU A 241 -13.05 3.98 -7.08
C GLU A 241 -13.68 2.89 -7.97
N TRP A 242 -13.61 1.63 -7.55
CA TRP A 242 -14.22 0.52 -8.29
C TRP A 242 -15.75 0.58 -8.33
N PHE A 243 -16.41 1.18 -7.32
CA PHE A 243 -17.86 1.36 -7.29
C PHE A 243 -18.37 2.33 -8.36
N LEU A 244 -17.49 3.16 -8.93
CA LEU A 244 -17.83 4.09 -10.02
C LEU A 244 -17.95 3.40 -11.38
N LYS A 245 -17.56 2.12 -11.48
CA LYS A 245 -17.71 1.33 -12.71
C LYS A 245 -19.16 0.93 -12.91
N THR A 246 -19.55 0.78 -14.17
CA THR A 246 -20.84 0.18 -14.52
C THR A 246 -20.99 -1.20 -13.92
N ALA A 247 -22.07 -1.39 -13.15
CA ALA A 247 -22.30 -2.61 -12.38
C ALA A 247 -23.80 -2.96 -12.31
N ILE A 248 -24.08 -4.25 -12.23
CA ILE A 248 -25.40 -4.83 -11.97
C ILE A 248 -25.42 -5.31 -10.53
N TYR A 249 -26.44 -4.91 -9.78
CA TYR A 249 -26.54 -5.16 -8.35
C TYR A 249 -27.47 -6.30 -8.03
N HIS A 250 -27.00 -7.16 -7.13
CA HIS A 250 -27.70 -8.33 -6.63
C HIS A 250 -27.75 -8.29 -5.12
N GLU A 251 -28.91 -8.62 -4.56
CA GLU A 251 -29.11 -8.90 -3.13
C GLU A 251 -29.98 -10.15 -2.98
N ASN A 252 -29.66 -11.03 -2.03
CA ASN A 252 -30.38 -12.31 -1.83
C ASN A 252 -30.56 -13.10 -3.14
N ALA A 253 -29.51 -13.11 -3.98
CA ALA A 253 -29.50 -13.72 -5.32
C ALA A 253 -30.56 -13.17 -6.30
N THR A 254 -31.07 -11.96 -6.06
CA THR A 254 -32.05 -11.27 -6.91
C THR A 254 -31.42 -10.00 -7.47
N LEU A 255 -31.63 -9.72 -8.75
CA LEU A 255 -31.24 -8.47 -9.38
C LEU A 255 -32.13 -7.33 -8.85
N ILE A 256 -31.52 -6.30 -8.28
CA ILE A 256 -32.24 -5.17 -7.68
C ILE A 256 -32.06 -3.85 -8.43
N GLY A 257 -31.01 -3.71 -9.23
CA GLY A 257 -30.73 -2.48 -9.97
C GLY A 257 -29.32 -2.47 -10.56
N CYS A 258 -28.83 -1.28 -10.89
CA CYS A 258 -27.52 -1.08 -11.48
C CYS A 258 -26.89 0.26 -11.06
N HIS A 259 -25.66 0.49 -11.51
CA HIS A 259 -25.15 1.81 -11.82
C HIS A 259 -24.70 1.87 -13.28
N GLY A 260 -25.12 2.90 -14.01
CA GLY A 260 -24.80 3.05 -15.43
C GLY A 260 -25.52 1.99 -16.28
N CYS A 261 -26.82 1.83 -16.03
CA CYS A 261 -27.65 0.80 -16.67
C CYS A 261 -27.50 0.79 -18.20
N PRO A 262 -27.49 -0.40 -18.84
CA PRO A 262 -27.62 -0.47 -20.29
C PRO A 262 -28.91 0.24 -20.72
N ALA A 263 -28.81 1.10 -21.74
CA ALA A 263 -29.93 1.93 -22.20
C ALA A 263 -31.17 1.14 -22.63
N SER A 264 -31.01 -0.13 -23.00
CA SER A 264 -32.08 -1.04 -23.39
C SER A 264 -32.65 -1.88 -22.25
N SER A 265 -32.20 -1.68 -21.01
CA SER A 265 -32.65 -2.45 -19.84
C SER A 265 -33.80 -1.76 -19.11
N ASN A 266 -34.71 -2.55 -18.53
CA ASN A 266 -35.77 -2.05 -17.63
C ASN A 266 -35.30 -1.96 -16.17
N MET A 267 -33.99 -1.89 -15.96
CA MET A 267 -33.40 -1.88 -14.62
C MET A 267 -33.45 -0.46 -14.03
N THR A 268 -33.64 -0.37 -12.71
CA THR A 268 -33.53 0.89 -12.00
C THR A 268 -32.05 1.23 -11.80
N ASP A 269 -31.64 2.43 -12.22
CA ASP A 269 -30.33 2.97 -11.85
C ASP A 269 -30.40 3.48 -10.41
N LEU A 270 -29.72 2.75 -9.52
CA LEU A 270 -29.67 3.03 -8.09
C LEU A 270 -28.48 3.91 -7.73
N GLY A 271 -27.56 4.16 -8.67
CA GLY A 271 -26.33 4.91 -8.42
C GLY A 271 -25.22 4.07 -7.78
N PHE A 272 -23.99 4.59 -7.82
CA PHE A 272 -22.83 3.96 -7.18
C PHE A 272 -22.89 4.08 -5.67
N ASP A 273 -23.44 5.19 -5.16
CA ASP A 273 -23.56 5.55 -3.75
C ASP A 273 -24.47 4.58 -3.00
N TYR A 274 -25.56 4.12 -3.62
CA TYR A 274 -26.42 3.07 -3.06
C TYR A 274 -25.64 1.78 -2.81
N ALA A 275 -24.91 1.28 -3.82
CA ALA A 275 -24.14 0.05 -3.71
C ALA A 275 -22.97 0.19 -2.74
N TYR A 276 -22.30 1.34 -2.75
CA TYR A 276 -21.18 1.61 -1.87
C TYR A 276 -21.60 1.64 -0.40
N ASN A 277 -22.66 2.40 -0.10
CA ASN A 277 -23.24 2.47 1.24
C ASN A 277 -23.73 1.11 1.75
N THR A 278 -24.41 0.35 0.88
CA THR A 278 -24.93 -0.98 1.22
C THR A 278 -23.79 -1.96 1.50
N SER A 279 -22.78 -2.01 0.64
CA SER A 279 -21.63 -2.90 0.79
C SER A 279 -20.83 -2.57 2.05
N LEU A 280 -20.51 -1.28 2.28
CA LEU A 280 -19.79 -0.85 3.48
C LEU A 280 -20.58 -1.10 4.76
N ARG A 281 -21.91 -0.99 4.74
CA ARG A 281 -22.75 -1.41 5.87
C ARG A 281 -22.51 -2.88 6.23
N HIS A 282 -22.52 -3.78 5.24
CA HIS A 282 -22.26 -5.21 5.48
C HIS A 282 -20.82 -5.47 5.96
N VAL A 283 -19.83 -4.76 5.41
CA VAL A 283 -18.43 -4.85 5.85
C VAL A 283 -18.29 -4.41 7.31
N MET A 284 -18.83 -3.26 7.69
CA MET A 284 -18.76 -2.74 9.06
C MET A 284 -19.50 -3.63 10.05
N ASP A 285 -20.67 -4.14 9.67
CA ASP A 285 -21.43 -5.09 10.48
C ASP A 285 -20.65 -6.40 10.71
N PHE A 286 -19.89 -6.88 9.71
CA PHE A 286 -19.02 -8.04 9.86
C PHE A 286 -17.84 -7.75 10.79
N ILE A 287 -17.17 -6.61 10.60
CA ILE A 287 -16.05 -6.18 11.46
C ILE A 287 -16.50 -6.14 12.93
N ALA A 288 -17.63 -5.49 13.21
CA ALA A 288 -18.18 -5.38 14.57
C ALA A 288 -18.51 -6.74 15.20
N LYS A 289 -18.94 -7.72 14.39
CA LYS A 289 -19.31 -9.08 14.86
C LYS A 289 -18.14 -10.06 14.92
N SER A 290 -17.02 -9.74 14.28
CA SER A 290 -15.89 -10.67 14.10
C SER A 290 -15.19 -11.10 15.40
N ASN A 291 -15.34 -10.33 16.49
CA ASN A 291 -14.63 -10.50 17.76
C ASN A 291 -13.10 -10.65 17.60
N THR A 292 -12.52 -10.15 16.50
CA THR A 292 -11.07 -10.20 16.29
C THR A 292 -10.35 -9.35 17.34
N LYS A 293 -9.18 -9.81 17.77
CA LYS A 293 -8.30 -9.05 18.67
C LYS A 293 -7.27 -8.19 17.93
N GLY A 294 -7.12 -8.39 16.62
CA GLY A 294 -6.20 -7.62 15.79
C GLY A 294 -6.61 -6.15 15.69
N MET A 295 -5.66 -5.27 15.41
CA MET A 295 -5.95 -3.85 15.16
C MET A 295 -6.46 -3.68 13.72
N ILE A 296 -7.60 -3.03 13.57
CA ILE A 296 -8.24 -2.82 12.28
C ILE A 296 -8.19 -1.34 11.95
N PHE A 297 -7.74 -1.03 10.75
CA PHE A 297 -7.80 0.29 10.17
C PHE A 297 -8.81 0.28 9.02
N PHE A 298 -9.74 1.21 9.04
CA PHE A 298 -10.54 1.54 7.87
C PHE A 298 -9.97 2.80 7.24
N ARG A 299 -9.46 2.70 6.02
CA ARG A 299 -8.86 3.84 5.30
C ARG A 299 -9.88 4.41 4.32
N THR A 300 -10.10 5.72 4.38
CA THR A 300 -10.95 6.41 3.41
C THR A 300 -10.40 6.27 1.99
N SER A 301 -11.25 6.47 0.99
CA SER A 301 -10.82 6.52 -0.41
C SER A 301 -9.79 7.63 -0.61
N LEU A 302 -8.76 7.35 -1.40
CA LEU A 302 -7.73 8.36 -1.72
C LEU A 302 -8.17 9.15 -2.95
N PRO A 303 -7.97 10.47 -2.97
CA PRO A 303 -8.46 11.32 -4.06
C PRO A 303 -7.67 11.11 -5.36
N ASP A 304 -8.37 11.12 -6.48
CA ASP A 304 -7.78 11.37 -7.79
C ASP A 304 -7.58 12.88 -8.04
N HIS A 305 -6.73 13.22 -9.00
CA HIS A 305 -6.54 14.61 -9.45
C HIS A 305 -6.69 14.76 -10.97
N PHE A 306 -7.66 14.07 -11.57
CA PHE A 306 -7.98 14.28 -12.98
C PHE A 306 -8.52 15.70 -13.22
N GLU A 307 -7.87 16.43 -14.12
CA GLU A 307 -8.28 17.74 -14.64
C GLU A 307 -8.58 17.64 -16.13
N ASN A 308 -9.47 18.53 -16.62
CA ASN A 308 -9.82 18.64 -18.04
C ASN A 308 -10.38 17.35 -18.67
N GLY A 309 -11.07 16.53 -17.86
CA GLY A 309 -11.59 15.24 -18.24
C GLY A 309 -11.30 14.20 -17.17
N GLU A 310 -11.72 12.96 -17.43
CA GLU A 310 -11.56 11.77 -16.62
C GLU A 310 -10.58 10.80 -17.29
N TRP A 311 -10.24 9.72 -16.58
CA TRP A 311 -9.32 8.67 -17.04
C TRP A 311 -9.61 8.14 -18.46
N HIS A 312 -10.89 8.07 -18.85
CA HIS A 312 -11.33 7.48 -20.13
C HIS A 312 -11.53 8.51 -21.26
N ASN A 313 -11.56 9.82 -20.96
CA ASN A 313 -11.91 10.85 -21.95
C ASN A 313 -10.85 11.94 -22.13
N GLY A 314 -9.63 11.72 -21.62
CA GLY A 314 -8.48 12.59 -21.85
C GLY A 314 -8.07 13.46 -20.65
N GLY A 315 -8.56 13.15 -19.46
CA GLY A 315 -8.13 13.78 -18.21
C GLY A 315 -6.61 13.70 -18.00
N ASN A 316 -6.08 14.65 -17.24
CA ASN A 316 -4.65 14.76 -16.93
C ASN A 316 -4.40 15.42 -15.56
N CYS A 317 -3.19 15.29 -15.04
CA CYS A 317 -2.74 15.84 -13.76
C CYS A 317 -1.33 16.37 -13.96
N LYS A 318 -1.22 17.63 -14.38
CA LYS A 318 0.06 18.24 -14.81
C LYS A 318 0.73 19.09 -13.73
N ARG A 319 0.07 19.27 -12.58
CA ARG A 319 0.65 20.04 -11.47
C ARG A 319 1.94 19.37 -11.02
N ALA A 320 2.96 20.17 -10.73
CA ALA A 320 4.29 19.70 -10.35
C ALA A 320 4.69 20.10 -8.92
N GLU A 321 3.78 20.81 -8.22
CA GLU A 321 3.95 21.25 -6.84
C GLU A 321 2.65 20.96 -6.05
N PRO A 322 2.75 20.79 -4.72
CA PRO A 322 1.59 20.77 -3.84
C PRO A 322 0.77 22.06 -3.96
N VAL A 323 -0.51 21.98 -3.61
CA VAL A 323 -1.39 23.15 -3.51
C VAL A 323 -1.63 23.54 -2.07
N SER A 324 -2.00 24.80 -1.84
CA SER A 324 -2.30 25.28 -0.48
C SER A 324 -3.65 24.73 0.01
N GLU A 325 -3.89 24.78 1.32
CA GLU A 325 -5.16 24.34 1.91
C GLU A 325 -6.36 25.11 1.34
N GLU A 326 -6.19 26.38 0.98
CA GLU A 326 -7.23 27.21 0.39
C GLU A 326 -7.53 26.86 -1.07
N GLU A 327 -6.59 26.24 -1.78
CA GLU A 327 -6.71 25.81 -3.18
C GLU A 327 -7.21 24.36 -3.31
N VAL A 328 -7.26 23.62 -2.21
CA VAL A 328 -7.78 22.25 -2.18
C VAL A 328 -9.28 22.26 -2.46
N GLU A 329 -9.67 21.57 -3.52
CA GLU A 329 -11.07 21.32 -3.86
C GLU A 329 -11.32 19.81 -3.90
N MET A 330 -12.26 19.34 -3.06
CA MET A 330 -12.71 17.95 -3.10
C MET A 330 -13.82 17.80 -4.13
N LYS A 331 -13.60 16.92 -5.11
CA LYS A 331 -14.62 16.58 -6.11
C LYS A 331 -15.88 16.02 -5.45
N VAL A 332 -17.04 16.25 -6.07
CA VAL A 332 -18.35 15.78 -5.58
C VAL A 332 -18.35 14.27 -5.33
N VAL A 333 -17.77 13.48 -6.25
CA VAL A 333 -17.70 12.01 -6.10
C VAL A 333 -16.85 11.62 -4.88
N SER A 334 -15.64 12.18 -4.74
CA SER A 334 -14.78 11.92 -3.58
C SER A 334 -15.43 12.33 -2.26
N LYS A 335 -16.21 13.43 -2.27
CA LYS A 335 -17.00 13.84 -1.10
C LYS A 335 -18.08 12.81 -0.76
N ILE A 336 -18.83 12.32 -1.74
CA ILE A 336 -19.85 11.28 -1.51
C ILE A 336 -19.22 10.00 -0.95
N LEU A 337 -18.10 9.54 -1.53
CA LEU A 337 -17.38 8.36 -1.03
C LEU A 337 -16.97 8.55 0.43
N ARG A 338 -16.29 9.67 0.74
CA ARG A 338 -15.83 9.97 2.10
C ARG A 338 -16.99 10.12 3.11
N ASP A 339 -18.09 10.77 2.72
CA ASP A 339 -19.26 10.93 3.59
C ASP A 339 -19.89 9.57 3.94
N VAL A 340 -19.98 8.64 2.96
CA VAL A 340 -20.45 7.27 3.20
C VAL A 340 -19.48 6.49 4.09
N GLU A 341 -18.18 6.57 3.81
CA GLU A 341 -17.12 5.90 4.59
C GLU A 341 -17.14 6.30 6.06
N ILE A 342 -17.16 7.60 6.35
CA ILE A 342 -17.21 8.15 7.70
C ILE A 342 -18.52 7.72 8.38
N SER A 343 -19.66 7.85 7.68
CA SER A 343 -20.96 7.46 8.25
C SER A 343 -21.02 5.98 8.62
N GLN A 344 -20.50 5.09 7.78
CA GLN A 344 -20.48 3.65 8.07
C GLN A 344 -19.49 3.29 9.18
N PHE A 345 -18.35 3.97 9.25
CA PHE A 345 -17.38 3.81 10.33
C PHE A 345 -17.97 4.22 11.70
N GLU A 346 -18.60 5.39 11.78
CA GLU A 346 -19.16 5.94 13.01
C GLU A 346 -20.24 5.04 13.62
N ARG A 347 -20.98 4.30 12.79
CA ARG A 347 -22.00 3.33 13.25
C ARG A 347 -21.45 2.26 14.19
N VAL A 348 -20.19 1.85 14.04
CA VAL A 348 -19.64 0.67 14.71
C VAL A 348 -18.44 0.95 15.61
N VAL A 349 -17.79 2.11 15.47
CA VAL A 349 -16.54 2.44 16.18
C VAL A 349 -16.71 2.49 17.71
N MET A 350 -17.87 2.94 18.21
CA MET A 350 -18.12 3.02 19.67
C MET A 350 -18.10 1.63 20.33
N GLU A 351 -18.51 0.59 19.60
CA GLU A 351 -18.58 -0.78 20.10
C GLU A 351 -17.35 -1.61 19.69
N THR A 352 -16.59 -1.16 18.68
CA THR A 352 -15.44 -1.87 18.11
C THR A 352 -14.13 -1.15 18.44
N ARG A 353 -13.61 -1.34 19.67
CA ARG A 353 -12.49 -0.55 20.22
C ARG A 353 -11.17 -0.63 19.42
N ASN A 354 -10.94 -1.75 18.75
CA ASN A 354 -9.76 -2.02 17.92
C ASN A 354 -9.90 -1.53 16.47
N LEU A 355 -11.00 -0.87 16.11
CA LEU A 355 -11.20 -0.24 14.80
C LEU A 355 -10.80 1.24 14.85
N LYS A 356 -9.97 1.68 13.89
CA LYS A 356 -9.48 3.07 13.75
C LYS A 356 -9.74 3.58 12.34
N LEU A 357 -10.10 4.86 12.21
CA LEU A 357 -10.22 5.53 10.91
C LEU A 357 -8.86 6.07 10.49
N LEU A 358 -8.51 5.88 9.23
CA LEU A 358 -7.38 6.54 8.58
C LEU A 358 -7.94 7.45 7.48
N ASP A 359 -8.11 8.74 7.80
CA ASP A 359 -8.65 9.71 6.86
C ASP A 359 -7.55 10.58 6.25
N PHE A 360 -7.07 10.17 5.07
CA PHE A 360 -5.94 10.84 4.41
C PHE A 360 -6.37 11.91 3.39
N ALA A 361 -7.66 12.28 3.34
CA ALA A 361 -8.16 13.24 2.37
C ALA A 361 -7.42 14.58 2.44
N GLY A 362 -7.27 15.15 3.64
CA GLY A 362 -6.55 16.42 3.85
C GLY A 362 -5.06 16.35 3.44
N MET A 363 -4.43 15.19 3.65
CA MET A 363 -3.04 14.96 3.26
C MET A 363 -2.87 14.88 1.75
N LEU A 364 -3.76 14.17 1.04
CA LEU A 364 -3.51 13.81 -0.36
C LEU A 364 -4.17 14.75 -1.35
N LEU A 365 -5.28 15.44 -1.00
CA LEU A 365 -5.88 16.45 -1.87
C LEU A 365 -4.94 17.63 -2.17
N SER A 366 -4.00 17.90 -1.27
CA SER A 366 -2.98 18.93 -1.46
C SER A 366 -1.80 18.46 -2.29
N ARG A 367 -1.81 17.21 -2.80
CA ARG A 367 -0.69 16.57 -3.51
C ARG A 367 -0.99 16.17 -4.96
N PRO A 368 -1.58 17.04 -5.80
CA PRO A 368 -1.80 16.70 -7.21
C PRO A 368 -0.51 16.43 -7.99
N ASP A 369 0.64 16.85 -7.46
CA ASP A 369 1.99 16.59 -7.99
C ASP A 369 2.46 15.14 -7.83
N GLY A 370 1.79 14.35 -6.99
CA GLY A 370 2.19 12.99 -6.62
C GLY A 370 1.89 11.88 -7.61
N HIS A 371 1.09 12.14 -8.63
CA HIS A 371 0.59 11.11 -9.54
C HIS A 371 1.57 10.74 -10.66
N PRO A 372 1.53 9.51 -11.20
CA PRO A 372 2.31 9.15 -12.38
C PRO A 372 1.99 10.01 -13.60
N GLY A 373 0.73 10.40 -13.78
CA GLY A 373 0.24 11.13 -14.93
C GLY A 373 0.66 10.45 -16.22
N ALA A 374 1.38 11.18 -17.06
CA ALA A 374 1.90 10.71 -18.34
C ALA A 374 3.00 9.62 -18.21
N TYR A 375 3.58 9.44 -17.03
CA TYR A 375 4.75 8.59 -16.76
C TYR A 375 4.37 7.24 -16.16
N ARG A 376 3.19 6.73 -16.53
CA ARG A 376 2.75 5.37 -16.23
C ARG A 376 3.61 4.30 -16.93
N GLU A 377 4.21 4.60 -18.08
CA GLU A 377 5.05 3.62 -18.79
C GLU A 377 6.29 4.28 -19.39
N LEU A 378 7.36 3.50 -19.53
CA LEU A 378 8.61 3.95 -20.13
C LEU A 378 8.43 4.41 -21.59
N ARG A 379 8.86 5.63 -21.89
CA ARG A 379 8.66 6.27 -23.21
C ARG A 379 9.84 6.18 -24.17
N LEU A 380 10.92 5.46 -23.84
CA LEU A 380 12.17 5.48 -24.63
C LEU A 380 12.01 5.03 -26.09
N PHE A 381 10.99 4.25 -26.43
CA PHE A 381 10.80 3.69 -27.78
C PHE A 381 9.35 3.77 -28.32
N LYS A 382 8.45 4.53 -27.67
CA LYS A 382 7.07 4.68 -28.17
C LYS A 382 6.96 5.85 -29.14
N ASP A 383 6.15 5.65 -30.17
CA ASP A 383 5.87 6.69 -31.18
C ASP A 383 5.30 7.93 -30.48
N LYS A 384 5.76 9.13 -30.86
CA LYS A 384 5.33 10.40 -30.24
C LYS A 384 3.83 10.64 -30.38
N ASN A 385 3.18 9.92 -31.29
CA ASN A 385 1.76 9.98 -31.58
C ASN A 385 0.90 9.00 -30.75
N THR A 386 1.48 8.10 -29.95
CA THR A 386 0.70 7.20 -29.09
C THR A 386 0.17 7.96 -27.88
N LYS A 387 -1.16 8.15 -27.79
CA LYS A 387 -1.81 8.66 -26.58
C LYS A 387 -1.69 7.62 -25.47
N VAL A 388 -0.83 7.87 -24.49
CA VAL A 388 -0.78 7.11 -23.23
C VAL A 388 -1.81 7.72 -22.28
N PRO A 389 -2.76 6.95 -21.74
CA PRO A 389 -3.69 7.43 -20.72
C PRO A 389 -2.90 7.98 -19.52
N ASN A 390 -3.30 9.15 -19.00
CA ASN A 390 -2.71 9.64 -17.76
C ASN A 390 -3.24 8.83 -16.60
N ASP A 391 -2.37 8.48 -15.66
CA ASP A 391 -2.77 7.94 -14.37
C ASP A 391 -2.76 9.05 -13.33
N CYS A 392 -3.94 9.55 -13.00
CA CYS A 392 -4.15 10.57 -11.96
C CYS A 392 -4.88 9.99 -10.74
N LEU A 393 -4.83 8.66 -10.60
CA LEU A 393 -5.51 7.90 -9.56
C LEU A 393 -4.50 7.30 -8.59
N HIS A 394 -3.49 6.61 -9.13
CA HIS A 394 -2.42 5.99 -8.35
C HIS A 394 -1.32 7.00 -8.03
N TRP A 395 -0.40 6.62 -7.15
CA TRP A 395 0.65 7.49 -6.66
C TRP A 395 2.03 6.98 -7.09
N CYS A 396 2.92 7.90 -7.45
CA CYS A 396 4.32 7.58 -7.70
C CYS A 396 4.96 6.95 -6.45
N LEU A 397 5.84 5.97 -6.67
CA LEU A 397 6.69 5.38 -5.64
C LEU A 397 8.18 5.60 -5.97
N PRO A 398 8.97 6.23 -5.08
CA PRO A 398 8.54 6.94 -3.86
C PRO A 398 7.65 8.15 -4.17
N GLY A 399 6.89 8.61 -3.17
CA GLY A 399 5.93 9.70 -3.36
C GLY A 399 5.02 9.94 -2.15
N PRO A 400 3.92 10.71 -2.32
CA PRO A 400 3.10 11.15 -1.19
C PRO A 400 2.50 10.01 -0.36
N ILE A 401 2.19 8.88 -0.99
CA ILE A 401 1.59 7.72 -0.34
C ILE A 401 2.52 7.09 0.72
N ASP A 402 3.84 7.36 0.67
CA ASP A 402 4.79 6.91 1.69
C ASP A 402 4.48 7.48 3.08
N HIS A 403 3.94 8.70 3.15
CA HIS A 403 3.66 9.39 4.41
C HIS A 403 2.43 8.85 5.14
N LEU A 404 1.62 8.01 4.50
CA LEU A 404 0.56 7.27 5.17
C LEU A 404 1.19 6.29 6.18
N ASN A 405 2.35 5.72 5.84
CA ASN A 405 3.06 4.80 6.73
C ASN A 405 3.68 5.52 7.93
N ASP A 406 4.11 6.79 7.77
CA ASP A 406 4.54 7.63 8.89
C ASP A 406 3.42 7.73 9.94
N VAL A 407 2.21 8.12 9.51
CA VAL A 407 1.02 8.26 10.37
C VAL A 407 0.62 6.93 11.00
N ILE A 408 0.60 5.86 10.22
CA ILE A 408 0.21 4.53 10.71
C ILE A 408 1.20 4.02 11.75
N LEU A 409 2.51 4.18 11.55
CA LEU A 409 3.50 3.80 12.55
C LEU A 409 3.33 4.59 13.85
N GLU A 410 3.06 5.89 13.76
CA GLU A 410 2.80 6.74 14.92
C GLU A 410 1.58 6.25 15.71
N ILE A 411 0.47 5.92 15.02
CA ILE A 411 -0.74 5.38 15.65
C ILE A 411 -0.46 4.04 16.34
N ILE A 412 0.29 3.13 15.71
CA ILE A 412 0.61 1.83 16.30
C ILE A 412 1.54 1.96 17.51
N ALA A 413 2.47 2.93 17.44
CA ALA A 413 3.50 3.09 18.43
C ALA A 413 2.99 3.76 19.72
N ASN A 414 2.00 4.64 19.61
CA ASN A 414 1.54 5.51 20.71
C ASN A 414 0.02 5.49 20.94
N GLY A 415 -0.77 4.78 20.12
CA GLY A 415 -2.23 4.65 20.23
C GLY A 415 -2.67 3.32 20.80
#